data_AF-A0A2X1BFU0-F1
#
_entry.id   AF-A0A2X1BFU0-F1
#
_cell.length_a   1.000
_cell.length_b   1.000
_cell.length_c   1.000
_cell.angle_alpha   90.00
_cell.angle_beta   90.00
_cell.angle_gamma   90.00
#
_symmetry.space_group_name_H-M   'P 1'
#
loop_
_entity.id
_entity.type
_entity.pdbx_description
1 polymer ?
#
loop_
_entity_poly.entity_id
_entity_poly.type
_entity_poly.pdbx_seq_one_letter_code
_entity_poly.pdbx_strand_id
1 'polypeptide(L)'
;MKKEIVNSLASNYGNEGVSKVERDLRVEQFLKLRKNGIYIEGNRVDFLTEKDIRKAFLNNYLILSAHAQEKMSLRGYSKRDLISLIWTGERTELQFQRNSFKAIIEGFDSSNNPICMVVGCSSIEKFQKDKQLKIITVFPPIKEKFLRRISDYNYKRVSNV
;
A
#
# COMPACT_ATOMS: atom_id res chain seq x y z
N MET A 1 2.50 -23.78 15.41
CA MET A 1 1.11 -23.35 15.16
C MET A 1 0.74 -23.17 13.68
N LYS A 2 1.13 -22.11 12.94
CA LYS A 2 0.68 -21.94 11.53
C LYS A 2 1.24 -22.98 10.53
N LYS A 3 2.50 -23.42 10.71
CA LYS A 3 3.10 -24.47 9.86
C LYS A 3 2.47 -25.85 10.09
N GLU A 4 2.04 -26.16 11.31
CA GLU A 4 1.42 -27.46 11.64
C GLU A 4 0.02 -27.59 11.05
N ILE A 5 -0.77 -26.51 11.08
CA ILE A 5 -2.12 -26.49 10.48
C ILE A 5 -2.04 -26.62 8.95
N VAL A 6 -1.09 -25.93 8.32
CA VAL A 6 -0.88 -26.03 6.87
C VAL A 6 -0.40 -27.44 6.49
N ASN A 7 0.50 -28.03 7.27
CA ASN A 7 1.02 -29.37 7.02
C ASN A 7 -0.05 -30.46 7.26
N SER A 8 -0.92 -30.32 8.27
CA SER A 8 -1.99 -31.29 8.54
C SER A 8 -3.15 -31.21 7.52
N LEU A 9 -3.38 -30.02 6.93
CA LEU A 9 -4.36 -29.86 5.86
C LEU A 9 -3.80 -30.32 4.51
N ALA A 10 -2.51 -30.05 4.23
CA ALA A 10 -1.86 -30.52 3.01
C ALA A 10 -1.71 -32.06 2.97
N SER A 11 -1.48 -32.71 4.12
CA SER A 11 -1.37 -34.18 4.19
C SER A 11 -2.68 -34.91 3.85
N ASN A 12 -3.84 -34.27 4.08
CA ASN A 12 -5.15 -34.87 3.86
C ASN A 12 -5.66 -34.77 2.42
N TYR A 13 -5.03 -33.94 1.56
CA TYR A 13 -5.55 -33.66 0.22
C TYR A 13 -4.60 -34.02 -0.93
N GLY A 14 -3.43 -34.63 -0.65
CA GLY A 14 -2.45 -34.98 -1.68
C GLY A 14 -1.94 -33.77 -2.48
N ASN A 15 -1.11 -34.01 -3.50
CA ASN A 15 -0.40 -32.95 -4.24
C ASN A 15 -1.32 -31.96 -5.01
N GLU A 16 -2.60 -32.28 -5.23
CA GLU A 16 -3.60 -31.35 -5.80
C GLU A 16 -4.23 -30.40 -4.76
N GLY A 17 -4.09 -30.74 -3.47
CA GLY A 17 -4.71 -30.05 -2.33
C GLY A 17 -4.17 -28.66 -2.03
N VAL A 18 -2.94 -28.34 -2.44
CA VAL A 18 -2.28 -27.06 -2.11
C VAL A 18 -3.06 -25.87 -2.66
N SER A 19 -3.60 -25.98 -3.89
CA SER A 19 -4.40 -24.91 -4.51
C SER A 19 -5.75 -24.70 -3.83
N LYS A 20 -6.32 -25.75 -3.23
CA LYS A 20 -7.60 -25.73 -2.53
C LYS A 20 -7.43 -25.17 -1.12
N VAL A 21 -6.39 -25.60 -0.40
CA VAL A 21 -6.01 -25.06 0.91
C VAL A 21 -5.67 -23.57 0.83
N GLU A 22 -4.96 -23.13 -0.22
CA GLU A 22 -4.71 -21.70 -0.46
C GLU A 22 -5.99 -20.90 -0.75
N ARG A 23 -6.94 -21.48 -1.49
CA ARG A 23 -8.26 -20.86 -1.72
C ARG A 23 -9.04 -20.75 -0.42
N ASP A 24 -9.07 -21.79 0.40
CA ASP A 24 -9.83 -21.81 1.66
C ASP A 24 -9.21 -20.87 2.71
N LEU A 25 -7.88 -20.75 2.76
CA LEU A 25 -7.18 -19.73 3.57
C LEU A 25 -7.48 -18.30 3.10
N ARG A 26 -7.60 -18.08 1.78
CA ARG A 26 -8.05 -16.78 1.24
C ARG A 26 -9.50 -16.51 1.62
N VAL A 27 -10.37 -17.51 1.60
CA VAL A 27 -11.79 -17.40 2.00
C VAL A 27 -11.92 -17.11 3.50
N GLU A 28 -11.18 -17.78 4.37
CA GLU A 28 -11.19 -17.44 5.81
C GLU A 28 -10.68 -16.03 6.09
N GLN A 29 -9.60 -15.62 5.40
CA GLN A 29 -9.11 -14.25 5.50
C GLN A 29 -10.18 -13.26 5.02
N PHE A 30 -10.85 -13.53 3.92
CA PHE A 30 -11.94 -12.73 3.36
C PHE A 30 -13.15 -12.64 4.31
N LEU A 31 -13.54 -13.75 4.95
CA LEU A 31 -14.60 -13.78 5.97
C LEU A 31 -14.20 -13.00 7.23
N LYS A 32 -12.91 -13.03 7.60
CA LYS A 32 -12.36 -12.23 8.71
C LYS A 32 -12.35 -10.73 8.38
N LEU A 33 -12.11 -10.35 7.12
CA LEU A 33 -12.25 -8.97 6.64
C LEU A 33 -13.71 -8.51 6.73
N ARG A 34 -14.66 -9.33 6.27
CA ARG A 34 -16.10 -9.04 6.30
C ARG A 34 -16.64 -8.85 7.73
N LYS A 35 -16.22 -9.69 8.69
CA LYS A 35 -16.58 -9.54 10.12
C LYS A 35 -16.05 -8.25 10.76
N ASN A 36 -15.00 -7.66 10.18
CA ASN A 36 -14.34 -6.46 10.68
C ASN A 36 -14.83 -5.15 10.03
N GLY A 37 -15.97 -5.18 9.33
CA GLY A 37 -16.55 -4.00 8.68
C GLY A 37 -15.81 -3.58 7.41
N ILE A 38 -14.97 -4.45 6.85
CA ILE A 38 -14.36 -4.24 5.54
C ILE A 38 -15.33 -4.84 4.52
N TYR A 39 -16.08 -3.95 3.88
CA TYR A 39 -17.10 -4.32 2.91
C TYR A 39 -16.43 -4.69 1.58
N ILE A 40 -16.94 -5.78 1.00
CA ILE A 40 -16.55 -6.23 -0.33
C ILE A 40 -17.80 -6.18 -1.18
N GLU A 41 -18.16 -4.98 -1.62
CA GLU A 41 -19.20 -4.79 -2.64
C GLU A 41 -18.58 -5.06 -4.00
N GLY A 42 -19.05 -6.12 -4.68
CA GLY A 42 -18.63 -6.47 -6.04
C GLY A 42 -17.11 -6.51 -6.23
N ASN A 43 -16.42 -7.56 -5.79
CA ASN A 43 -14.96 -7.75 -5.96
C ASN A 43 -14.04 -6.60 -5.46
N ARG A 44 -14.56 -5.51 -4.88
CA ARG A 44 -13.77 -4.38 -4.40
C ARG A 44 -13.67 -4.38 -2.88
N VAL A 45 -12.45 -4.42 -2.35
CA VAL A 45 -12.19 -4.24 -0.93
C VAL A 45 -12.11 -2.74 -0.63
N ASP A 46 -13.11 -2.20 0.06
CA ASP A 46 -13.14 -0.80 0.50
C ASP A 46 -12.36 -0.64 1.81
N PHE A 47 -11.03 -0.68 1.69
CA PHE A 47 -10.10 -0.43 2.78
C PHE A 47 -8.98 0.51 2.32
N LEU A 48 -8.58 1.44 3.19
CA LEU A 48 -7.62 2.51 2.88
C LEU A 48 -8.02 3.31 1.63
N THR A 49 -9.26 3.80 1.60
CA THR A 49 -9.70 4.70 0.52
C THR A 49 -8.99 6.05 0.61
N GLU A 50 -9.01 6.84 -0.46
CA GLU A 50 -8.46 8.20 -0.47
C GLU A 50 -9.12 9.07 0.60
N LYS A 51 -10.43 8.86 0.84
CA LYS A 51 -11.18 9.53 1.90
C LYS A 51 -10.64 9.18 3.29
N ASP A 52 -10.33 7.91 3.54
CA ASP A 52 -9.76 7.47 4.83
C ASP A 52 -8.39 8.09 5.07
N ILE A 53 -7.58 8.17 4.03
CA ILE A 53 -6.21 8.68 4.10
C ILE A 53 -6.23 10.20 4.33
N ARG A 54 -7.10 10.94 3.62
CA ARG A 54 -7.33 12.37 3.85
C ARG A 54 -7.89 12.63 5.25
N LYS A 55 -8.83 11.81 5.72
CA LYS A 55 -9.38 11.90 7.07
C LYS A 55 -8.31 11.63 8.14
N ALA A 56 -7.44 10.65 7.93
CA ALA A 56 -6.32 10.38 8.83
C ALA A 56 -5.32 11.54 8.86
N PHE A 57 -5.03 12.15 7.70
CA PHE A 57 -4.20 13.34 7.61
C PHE A 57 -4.80 14.53 8.38
N LEU A 58 -6.08 14.85 8.16
CA LEU A 58 -6.77 15.95 8.84
C LEU A 58 -6.81 15.78 10.37
N ASN A 59 -6.92 14.54 10.85
CA ASN A 59 -6.93 14.23 12.28
C ASN A 59 -5.54 14.02 12.89
N ASN A 60 -4.46 14.31 12.16
CA ASN A 60 -3.06 14.07 12.59
C ASN A 60 -2.76 12.59 12.96
N TYR A 61 -3.47 11.64 12.34
CA TYR A 61 -3.27 10.19 12.53
C TYR A 61 -2.36 9.56 11.46
N LEU A 62 -1.81 10.36 10.57
CA LEU A 62 -0.86 9.92 9.54
C LEU A 62 0.58 10.10 10.05
N ILE A 63 1.24 8.98 10.36
CA ILE A 63 2.59 8.97 10.90
C ILE A 63 3.59 8.74 9.77
N LEU A 64 4.58 9.62 9.64
CA LEU A 64 5.66 9.44 8.69
C LEU A 64 6.71 8.47 9.27
N SER A 65 7.01 7.37 8.57
CA SER A 65 8.03 6.43 9.02
C SER A 65 9.45 6.99 8.85
N ALA A 66 10.40 6.52 9.66
CA ALA A 66 11.81 6.88 9.52
C ALA A 66 12.35 6.55 8.11
N HIS A 67 11.96 5.39 7.56
CA HIS A 67 12.33 5.02 6.20
C HIS A 67 11.77 5.98 5.15
N ALA A 68 10.51 6.40 5.28
CA ALA A 68 9.93 7.41 4.39
C ALA A 68 10.64 8.76 4.52
N GLN A 69 11.01 9.19 5.73
CA GLN A 69 11.78 10.42 5.96
C GLN A 69 13.13 10.39 5.24
N GLU A 70 13.87 9.29 5.38
CA GLU A 70 15.15 9.07 4.69
C GLU A 70 14.96 9.15 3.16
N LYS A 71 13.96 8.44 2.62
CA LYS A 71 13.66 8.43 1.18
C LYS A 71 13.19 9.77 0.63
N MET A 72 12.51 10.57 1.43
CA MET A 72 12.17 11.94 1.09
C MET A 72 13.41 12.82 1.03
N SER A 73 14.25 12.77 2.07
CA SER A 73 15.49 13.55 2.14
C SER A 73 16.43 13.24 0.96
N LEU A 74 16.62 11.96 0.64
CA LEU A 74 17.45 11.53 -0.50
C LEU A 74 16.93 12.01 -1.87
N ARG A 75 15.62 12.25 -2.00
CA ARG A 75 14.97 12.63 -3.27
C ARG A 75 14.59 14.11 -3.33
N GLY A 76 14.88 14.88 -2.29
CA GLY A 76 14.49 16.28 -2.20
C GLY A 76 12.99 16.51 -2.00
N TYR A 77 12.23 15.50 -1.56
CA TYR A 77 10.81 15.68 -1.25
C TYR A 77 10.61 16.33 0.12
N SER A 78 9.72 17.30 0.16
CA SER A 78 9.31 18.04 1.34
C SER A 78 7.99 17.50 1.92
N LYS A 79 7.64 17.93 3.14
CA LYS A 79 6.30 17.65 3.69
C LYS A 79 5.18 18.26 2.84
N ARG A 80 5.44 19.39 2.17
CA ARG A 80 4.47 20.04 1.27
C ARG A 80 4.13 19.14 0.08
N ASP A 81 5.10 18.38 -0.42
CA ASP A 81 4.91 17.43 -1.51
C ASP A 81 3.99 16.27 -1.13
N LEU A 82 4.15 15.75 0.09
CA LEU A 82 3.23 14.76 0.63
C LEU A 82 1.81 15.30 0.79
N ILE A 83 1.67 16.53 1.26
CA ILE A 83 0.36 17.18 1.39
C ILE A 83 -0.31 17.29 0.02
N SER A 84 0.43 17.78 -0.99
CA SER A 84 -0.06 17.83 -2.37
C SER A 84 -0.53 16.46 -2.84
N LEU A 85 0.32 15.43 -2.66
CA LEU A 85 0.01 14.05 -3.04
C LEU A 85 -1.22 13.48 -2.32
N ILE A 86 -1.44 13.78 -1.03
CA ILE A 86 -2.64 13.32 -0.29
C ILE A 86 -3.92 13.92 -0.89
N TRP A 87 -3.87 15.16 -1.38
CA TRP A 87 -5.02 15.88 -1.92
C TRP A 87 -5.29 15.59 -3.39
N THR A 88 -4.26 15.39 -4.19
CA THR A 88 -4.40 15.16 -5.65
C THR A 88 -4.28 13.69 -6.02
N GLY A 89 -3.71 12.87 -5.14
CA GLY A 89 -3.39 11.48 -5.44
C GLY A 89 -4.60 10.55 -5.46
N GLU A 90 -4.44 9.48 -6.23
CA GLU A 90 -5.41 8.40 -6.39
C GLU A 90 -4.81 7.09 -5.87
N ARG A 91 -5.62 6.25 -5.22
CA ARG A 91 -5.18 4.90 -4.85
C ARG A 91 -5.13 4.04 -6.11
N THR A 92 -3.94 3.60 -6.48
CA THR A 92 -3.73 2.85 -7.71
C THR A 92 -3.50 1.36 -7.50
N GLU A 93 -3.25 0.96 -6.25
CA GLU A 93 -3.12 -0.44 -5.83
C GLU A 93 -3.44 -0.61 -4.34
N LEU A 94 -4.03 -1.75 -3.99
CA LEU A 94 -4.19 -2.21 -2.62
C LEU A 94 -3.51 -3.57 -2.47
N GLN A 95 -2.54 -3.65 -1.56
CA GLN A 95 -1.78 -4.85 -1.27
C GLN A 95 -2.14 -5.37 0.12
N PHE A 96 -2.36 -6.67 0.20
CA PHE A 96 -2.51 -7.37 1.48
C PHE A 96 -1.40 -8.40 1.62
N GLN A 97 -0.48 -8.17 2.56
CA GLN A 97 0.64 -9.07 2.83
C GLN A 97 0.92 -9.14 4.32
N ARG A 98 1.18 -10.34 4.83
CA ARG A 98 1.58 -10.58 6.23
C ARG A 98 0.65 -9.90 7.26
N ASN A 99 -0.67 -9.98 7.06
CA ASN A 99 -1.69 -9.32 7.90
C ASN A 99 -1.65 -7.78 7.92
N SER A 100 -0.95 -7.16 6.96
CA SER A 100 -0.91 -5.71 6.79
C SER A 100 -1.54 -5.31 5.46
N PHE A 101 -2.32 -4.23 5.50
CA PHE A 101 -2.83 -3.57 4.31
C PHE A 101 -1.94 -2.38 3.96
N LYS A 102 -1.66 -2.26 2.67
CA LYS A 102 -0.89 -1.16 2.11
C LYS A 102 -1.61 -0.66 0.86
N ALA A 103 -1.82 0.64 0.78
CA ALA A 103 -2.31 1.32 -0.40
C ALA A 103 -1.13 2.05 -1.07
N ILE A 104 -1.06 1.93 -2.39
CA ILE A 104 -0.17 2.75 -3.22
C ILE A 104 -0.99 3.94 -3.71
N ILE A 105 -0.48 5.15 -3.49
CA ILE A 105 -1.11 6.40 -3.91
C ILE A 105 -0.17 7.10 -4.87
N GLU A 106 -0.63 7.35 -6.08
CA GLU A 106 0.10 8.05 -7.14
C GLU A 106 -0.56 9.40 -7.40
N GLY A 107 0.24 10.44 -7.63
CA GLY A 107 -0.24 11.80 -7.85
C GLY A 107 0.92 12.76 -8.08
N PHE A 108 0.79 14.01 -7.62
CA PHE A 108 1.74 15.08 -7.91
C PHE A 108 2.24 15.77 -6.64
N ASP A 109 3.52 16.13 -6.66
CA ASP A 109 4.16 16.94 -5.64
C ASP A 109 3.73 18.42 -5.74
N SER A 110 4.26 19.28 -4.87
CA SER A 110 3.90 20.70 -4.85
C SER A 110 4.40 21.50 -6.06
N SER A 111 5.33 20.93 -6.83
CA SER A 111 5.86 21.46 -8.09
C SER A 111 5.24 20.77 -9.31
N ASN A 112 4.15 20.04 -9.11
CA ASN A 112 3.45 19.27 -10.12
C ASN A 112 4.30 18.13 -10.73
N ASN A 113 5.36 17.65 -10.10
CA ASN A 113 6.08 16.46 -10.55
C ASN A 113 5.41 15.20 -10.01
N PRO A 114 5.44 14.09 -10.77
CA PRO A 114 4.72 12.91 -10.36
C PRO A 114 5.48 12.21 -9.22
N ILE A 115 4.74 11.72 -8.23
CA ILE A 115 5.26 11.14 -6.99
C ILE A 115 4.33 10.03 -6.51
N CYS A 116 4.89 9.06 -5.82
CA CYS A 116 4.16 7.94 -5.25
C CYS A 116 4.47 7.76 -3.75
N MET A 117 3.46 7.39 -2.97
CA MET A 117 3.62 6.99 -1.58
C MET A 117 2.94 5.65 -1.29
N VAL A 118 3.52 4.91 -0.35
CA VAL A 118 2.85 3.75 0.24
C VAL A 118 2.34 4.13 1.62
N VAL A 119 1.03 4.00 1.82
CA VAL A 119 0.38 4.19 3.12
C VAL A 119 -0.15 2.84 3.59
N GLY A 120 0.03 2.51 4.86
CA GLY A 120 -0.51 1.27 5.40
C GLY A 120 -0.66 1.28 6.91
N CYS A 121 -1.20 0.17 7.42
CA CYS A 121 -1.37 -0.09 8.84
C CYS A 121 -0.72 -1.43 9.19
N SER A 122 -0.13 -1.54 10.39
CA SER A 122 0.55 -2.77 10.80
C SER A 122 -0.39 -3.95 11.03
N SER A 123 -1.61 -3.69 11.52
CA SER A 123 -2.70 -4.67 11.61
C SER A 123 -4.06 -3.98 11.54
N ILE A 124 -5.08 -4.73 11.11
CA ILE A 124 -6.48 -4.25 11.05
C ILE A 124 -6.99 -3.90 12.45
N GLU A 125 -6.70 -4.74 13.43
CA GLU A 125 -7.09 -4.53 14.84
C GLU A 125 -6.51 -3.23 15.39
N LYS A 126 -5.23 -2.95 15.09
CA LYS A 126 -4.58 -1.71 15.52
C LYS A 126 -5.16 -0.50 14.79
N PHE A 127 -5.47 -0.63 13.51
CA PHE A 127 -6.15 0.43 12.76
C PHE A 127 -7.54 0.73 13.32
N GLN A 128 -8.32 -0.28 13.70
CA GLN A 128 -9.65 -0.08 14.29
C GLN A 128 -9.58 0.69 15.62
N LYS A 129 -8.58 0.38 16.46
CA LYS A 129 -8.39 0.99 17.77
C LYS A 129 -7.77 2.40 17.69
N ASP A 130 -6.64 2.52 17.00
CA ASP A 130 -5.81 3.72 17.05
C ASP A 130 -6.10 4.67 15.87
N LYS A 131 -6.77 4.20 14.82
CA LYS A 131 -7.01 4.93 13.55
C LYS A 131 -5.74 5.47 12.89
N GLN A 132 -4.58 4.97 13.31
CA GLN A 132 -3.29 5.43 12.81
C GLN A 132 -2.92 4.76 11.50
N LEU A 133 -2.51 5.58 10.55
CA LEU A 133 -1.92 5.18 9.29
C LEU A 133 -0.46 5.57 9.26
N LYS A 134 0.36 4.79 8.57
CA LYS A 134 1.79 5.04 8.44
C LYS A 134 2.16 5.23 6.98
N ILE A 135 2.84 6.33 6.66
CA ILE A 135 3.53 6.47 5.38
C ILE A 135 4.80 5.62 5.47
N ILE A 136 4.80 4.51 4.75
CA ILE A 136 5.85 3.49 4.81
C ILE A 136 7.05 3.92 3.96
N THR A 137 6.80 4.43 2.76
CA THR A 137 7.86 4.88 1.85
C THR A 137 7.32 5.84 0.79
N VAL A 138 8.23 6.53 0.11
CA VAL A 138 7.97 7.50 -0.96
C VAL A 138 8.96 7.23 -2.08
N PHE A 139 8.49 7.22 -3.32
CA PHE A 139 9.31 6.92 -4.50
C PHE A 139 8.72 7.63 -5.74
N PRO A 140 9.51 7.82 -6.81
CA PRO A 140 8.98 8.30 -8.09
C PRO A 140 7.95 7.30 -8.65
N PRO A 141 7.03 7.70 -9.53
CA PRO A 141 5.96 6.82 -10.02
C PRO A 141 6.51 5.61 -10.78
N ILE A 142 5.80 4.49 -10.71
CA ILE A 142 6.16 3.27 -11.45
C ILE A 142 5.35 3.15 -12.75
N LYS A 143 4.09 3.63 -12.78
CA LYS A 143 3.23 3.48 -13.97
C LYS A 143 3.53 4.51 -15.04
N GLU A 144 3.55 4.09 -16.31
CA GLU A 144 3.80 4.95 -17.48
C GLU A 144 2.91 6.20 -17.54
N LYS A 145 1.63 6.10 -17.15
CA LYS A 145 0.73 7.26 -17.12
C LYS A 145 1.18 8.39 -16.16
N PHE A 146 2.02 8.05 -15.19
CA PHE A 146 2.63 9.00 -14.25
C PHE A 146 4.12 9.19 -14.49
N LEU A 147 4.77 8.32 -15.28
CA LEU A 147 6.06 8.63 -15.87
C LEU A 147 5.82 9.77 -16.86
N ARG A 148 6.02 11.02 -16.42
CA ARG A 148 6.28 12.08 -17.38
C ARG A 148 7.42 11.56 -18.25
N ARG A 149 7.20 11.46 -19.56
CA ARG A 149 8.29 11.39 -20.53
C ARG A 149 9.25 12.50 -20.10
N ILE A 150 10.36 12.12 -19.49
CA ILE A 150 11.57 12.92 -19.51
C ILE A 150 11.89 12.88 -21.00
N SER A 151 11.30 13.78 -21.77
CA SER A 151 11.63 13.94 -23.17
C SER A 151 13.10 14.35 -23.18
N ASP A 152 13.94 13.40 -23.58
CA ASP A 152 15.14 13.65 -24.35
C ASP A 152 16.31 14.39 -23.70
N TYR A 153 16.30 14.64 -22.38
CA TYR A 153 17.49 15.16 -21.68
C TYR A 153 17.99 14.19 -20.60
N ASN A 154 19.07 13.46 -20.95
CA ASN A 154 20.08 12.89 -20.05
C ASN A 154 19.95 11.45 -19.49
N TYR A 155 19.29 10.50 -20.18
CA TYR A 155 19.52 9.07 -19.86
C TYR A 155 20.76 8.45 -20.57
N LYS A 156 21.48 9.20 -21.41
CA LYS A 156 22.66 8.71 -22.15
C LYS A 156 24.01 8.84 -21.43
N ARG A 157 24.08 9.18 -20.13
CA ARG A 157 25.37 9.48 -19.47
C ARG A 157 25.83 8.56 -18.35
N VAL A 158 25.23 7.38 -18.15
CA VAL A 158 25.71 6.44 -17.11
C VAL A 158 25.82 4.98 -17.58
N SER A 159 25.88 4.73 -18.88
CA SER A 159 26.16 3.39 -19.42
C SER A 159 27.58 3.22 -19.97
N ASN A 160 28.47 4.19 -19.79
CA ASN A 160 29.90 4.06 -20.09
C ASN A 160 30.75 4.69 -18.98
N VAL A 161 30.94 3.97 -17.88
CA VAL A 161 32.17 3.97 -17.07
C VAL A 161 32.38 2.55 -16.56
#